data_AF-A0A1V2QHS6-F1
#
_entry.id   AF-A0A1V2QHS6-F1
#
_cell.length_a   1.000
_cell.length_b   1.000
_cell.length_c   1.000
_cell.angle_alpha   90.00
_cell.angle_beta   90.00
_cell.angle_gamma   90.00
#
_symmetry.space_group_name_H-M   'P 1'
#
loop_
_entity.id
_entity.type
_entity.pdbx_description
1 polymer ?
#
loop_
_entity_poly.entity_id
_entity_poly.type
_entity_poly.pdbx_seq_one_letter_code
_entity_poly.pdbx_strand_id
1 'polypeptide(L)'
;MEDLREGNFRRRIVAGGDGRSAKLAAAFNEIAERNQLLVNELLRVRDSVATDGGLHERLRTVGGSGGWGVATDVVNELMDHLTKPTVEINHVLKSVAEGDLTQRMPLEFDGRSLNGDVLELAQTVNRMVDQLSLFATEVTRVGREIGTEGILGGRAQVPGGVGIWRDLTESVNLMSGNLTDQVRDIARVATAVARGDLTQKIAVGARGEILELKNTLNTMVDQLSAFADEVTRVSREVGTDGKLGGQAQVPGVGGTWRDLTDSVNLMAGNLTDQVRKIATVATAVARGDLTQKIDVDARGEILELKNTLNTMVDQLSAFADEVTRVSREVGTDGILGGQAQVPGVAGTWRDLTDSVNFMAGNLTTQVRSIATVAAAVQRGDLTQKINVDARGEILELKNTLNTMVDQLSAFADEVTRVA
;
A
#
# COMPACT_ATOMS: atom_id res chain seq x y z
N MET A 1 -58.94 -0.25 88.20
CA MET A 1 -57.53 0.14 88.38
C MET A 1 -56.59 -0.98 87.94
N GLU A 2 -56.84 -2.24 88.33
CA GLU A 2 -56.06 -3.41 87.86
C GLU A 2 -56.06 -3.53 86.33
N ASP A 3 -57.22 -3.48 85.67
CA ASP A 3 -57.32 -3.52 84.20
C ASP A 3 -56.46 -2.44 83.49
N LEU A 4 -56.42 -1.22 84.02
CA LEU A 4 -55.62 -0.13 83.44
C LEU A 4 -54.11 -0.40 83.61
N ARG A 5 -53.73 -0.97 84.76
CA ARG A 5 -52.34 -1.36 85.05
C ARG A 5 -51.86 -2.46 84.12
N GLU A 6 -52.77 -3.33 83.68
CA GLU A 6 -52.49 -4.40 82.72
C GLU A 6 -52.57 -3.92 81.25
N GLY A 7 -52.77 -2.62 81.01
CA GLY A 7 -52.81 -2.04 79.66
C GLY A 7 -54.18 -2.12 78.97
N ASN A 8 -55.25 -2.51 79.68
CA ASN A 8 -56.60 -2.46 79.13
C ASN A 8 -57.21 -1.06 79.31
N PHE A 9 -56.98 -0.22 78.29
CA PHE A 9 -57.44 1.17 78.25
C PHE A 9 -58.91 1.35 77.85
N ARG A 10 -59.66 0.27 77.61
CA ARG A 10 -61.11 0.34 77.27
C ARG A 10 -62.00 0.42 78.50
N ARG A 11 -61.49 0.08 79.69
CA ARG A 11 -62.28 0.12 80.92
C ARG A 11 -62.58 1.56 81.34
N ARG A 12 -63.79 1.80 81.86
CA ARG A 12 -64.23 3.09 82.42
C ARG A 12 -64.76 2.90 83.84
N ILE A 13 -64.48 3.86 84.71
CA ILE A 13 -65.02 3.93 86.07
C ILE A 13 -66.26 4.82 86.04
N VAL A 14 -67.34 4.35 86.66
CA VAL A 14 -68.56 5.13 86.89
C VAL A 14 -68.63 5.40 88.40
N ALA A 15 -68.64 6.66 88.80
CA ALA A 15 -68.81 7.08 90.19
C ALA A 15 -70.11 7.88 90.33
N GLY A 16 -70.90 7.62 91.37
CA GLY A 16 -72.13 8.35 91.65
C GLY A 16 -71.90 9.63 92.47
N GLY A 17 -72.54 10.74 92.07
CA GLY A 17 -72.57 12.04 92.76
C GLY A 17 -71.42 13.00 92.43
N ASP A 18 -71.55 14.29 92.74
CA ASP A 18 -70.61 15.38 92.35
C ASP A 18 -69.36 15.55 93.26
N GLY A 19 -68.94 14.47 93.93
CA GLY A 19 -67.83 14.49 94.89
C GLY A 19 -66.43 14.31 94.30
N ARG A 20 -65.41 14.25 95.18
CA ARG A 20 -64.01 13.95 94.80
C ARG A 20 -63.86 12.64 94.00
N SER A 21 -64.71 11.64 94.29
CA SER A 21 -64.72 10.35 93.59
C SER A 21 -65.14 10.46 92.13
N ALA A 22 -66.07 11.36 91.77
CA ALA A 22 -66.44 11.59 90.38
C ALA A 22 -65.34 12.31 89.59
N LYS A 23 -64.66 13.27 90.22
CA LYS A 23 -63.47 13.91 89.61
C LYS A 23 -62.33 12.92 89.37
N LEU A 24 -62.10 12.00 90.31
CA LEU A 24 -61.11 10.93 90.16
C LEU A 24 -61.49 9.95 89.04
N ALA A 25 -62.77 9.57 88.95
CA ALA A 25 -63.27 8.71 87.88
C ALA A 25 -63.16 9.37 86.50
N ALA A 26 -63.46 10.67 86.40
CA ALA A 26 -63.30 11.45 85.18
C ALA A 26 -61.83 11.51 84.73
N ALA A 27 -60.90 11.86 85.63
CA ALA A 27 -59.46 11.89 85.33
C ALA A 27 -58.93 10.50 84.93
N PHE A 28 -59.38 9.44 85.62
CA PHE A 28 -59.05 8.06 85.25
C PHE A 28 -59.54 7.71 83.84
N ASN A 29 -60.79 8.03 83.52
CA ASN A 29 -61.39 7.75 82.22
C ASN A 29 -60.68 8.52 81.10
N GLU A 30 -60.27 9.76 81.34
CA GLU A 30 -59.53 10.58 80.39
C GLU A 30 -58.12 10.02 80.13
N ILE A 31 -57.41 9.55 81.16
CA ILE A 31 -56.12 8.85 81.01
C ILE A 31 -56.29 7.56 80.19
N ALA A 32 -57.32 6.77 80.50
CA ALA A 32 -57.63 5.55 79.76
C ALA A 32 -57.97 5.85 78.29
N GLU A 33 -58.73 6.90 78.02
CA GLU A 33 -59.05 7.34 76.66
C GLU A 33 -57.81 7.78 75.89
N ARG A 34 -56.95 8.62 76.47
CA ARG A 34 -55.69 9.06 75.84
C ARG A 34 -54.76 7.90 75.54
N ASN A 35 -54.59 6.97 76.48
CA ASN A 35 -53.76 5.78 76.23
C ASN A 35 -54.36 4.88 75.13
N GLN A 36 -55.69 4.72 75.08
CA GLN A 36 -56.34 3.96 74.01
C GLN A 36 -56.14 4.62 72.64
N LEU A 37 -56.24 5.95 72.56
CA LEU A 37 -56.01 6.71 71.34
C LEU A 37 -54.56 6.58 70.86
N LEU A 38 -53.58 6.68 71.77
CA LEU A 38 -52.15 6.52 71.43
C LEU A 38 -51.86 5.13 70.87
N VAL A 39 -52.39 4.07 71.51
CA VAL A 39 -52.23 2.70 71.01
C VAL A 39 -52.88 2.55 69.63
N ASN A 40 -54.07 3.10 69.42
CA ASN A 40 -54.74 3.04 68.12
C ASN A 40 -53.94 3.76 67.02
N GLU A 41 -53.37 4.93 67.33
CA GLU A 41 -52.52 5.66 66.37
C GLU A 41 -51.22 4.90 66.07
N LEU A 42 -50.58 4.29 67.06
CA LEU A 42 -49.40 3.43 66.86
C LEU A 42 -49.71 2.23 65.95
N LEU A 43 -50.87 1.59 66.15
CA LEU A 43 -51.31 0.49 65.29
C LEU A 43 -51.58 0.97 63.86
N ARG A 44 -52.24 2.13 63.70
CA ARG A 44 -52.55 2.72 62.39
C ARG A 44 -51.28 3.04 61.59
N VAL A 45 -50.31 3.72 62.21
CA VAL A 45 -49.03 4.06 61.57
C VAL A 45 -48.24 2.79 61.25
N ARG A 46 -48.18 1.83 62.19
CA ARG A 46 -47.55 0.53 61.94
C ARG A 46 -48.16 -0.15 60.71
N ASP A 47 -49.49 -0.19 60.61
CA ASP A 47 -50.17 -0.87 59.51
C ASP A 47 -49.89 -0.18 58.17
N SER A 48 -49.84 1.15 58.14
CA SER A 48 -49.44 1.92 56.95
C SER A 48 -47.99 1.63 56.53
N VAL A 49 -47.05 1.58 57.48
CA VAL A 49 -45.64 1.27 57.18
C VAL A 49 -45.46 -0.19 56.76
N ALA A 50 -46.09 -1.12 57.47
CA ALA A 50 -45.89 -2.57 57.28
C ALA A 50 -46.66 -3.12 56.07
N THR A 51 -47.83 -2.57 55.75
CA THR A 51 -48.70 -3.10 54.68
C THR A 51 -48.56 -2.28 53.41
N ASP A 52 -48.57 -0.95 53.53
CA ASP A 52 -48.64 -0.06 52.38
C ASP A 52 -47.27 0.53 52.00
N GLY A 53 -46.23 0.30 52.82
CA GLY A 53 -44.91 0.93 52.65
C GLY A 53 -44.94 2.45 52.86
N GLY A 54 -45.98 2.97 53.53
CA GLY A 54 -46.23 4.40 53.71
C GLY A 54 -45.29 5.04 54.73
N LEU A 55 -44.05 5.35 54.33
CA LEU A 55 -43.05 5.95 55.24
C LEU A 55 -43.38 7.39 55.68
N HIS A 56 -44.34 8.05 55.04
CA HIS A 56 -44.73 9.44 55.35
C HIS A 56 -45.80 9.56 56.42
N GLU A 57 -46.40 8.44 56.85
CA GLU A 57 -47.48 8.43 57.83
C GLU A 57 -46.95 8.81 59.23
N ARG A 58 -47.69 9.65 59.97
CA ARG A 58 -47.27 10.18 61.28
C ARG A 58 -48.36 9.96 62.32
N LEU A 59 -47.95 9.81 63.59
CA LEU A 59 -48.89 9.77 64.70
C LEU A 59 -49.59 11.13 64.82
N ARG A 60 -50.91 11.10 64.97
CA ARG A 60 -51.68 12.29 65.36
C ARG A 60 -51.42 12.61 66.83
N THR A 61 -51.45 13.89 67.19
CA THR A 61 -51.23 14.35 68.57
C THR A 61 -52.33 13.84 69.49
N VAL A 62 -51.95 13.04 70.48
CA VAL A 62 -52.89 12.45 71.46
C VAL A 62 -52.84 13.25 72.76
N GLY A 63 -53.75 14.21 72.90
CA GLY A 63 -53.78 15.12 74.06
C GLY A 63 -52.81 16.31 73.92
N GLY A 64 -53.14 17.43 74.59
CA GLY A 64 -52.38 18.68 74.52
C GLY A 64 -50.99 18.63 75.20
N SER A 65 -50.49 19.79 75.65
CA SER A 65 -49.16 19.94 76.26
C SER A 65 -48.99 19.02 77.48
N GLY A 66 -48.15 18.00 77.35
CA GLY A 66 -47.89 16.99 78.38
C GLY A 66 -47.18 15.75 77.81
N GLY A 67 -46.99 14.73 78.66
CA GLY A 67 -46.19 13.54 78.31
C GLY A 67 -46.67 12.73 77.10
N TRP A 68 -47.98 12.77 76.76
CA TRP A 68 -48.49 12.11 75.55
C TRP A 68 -48.09 12.82 74.27
N GLY A 69 -48.10 14.17 74.26
CA GLY A 69 -47.59 14.96 73.14
C GLY A 69 -46.11 14.68 72.91
N VAL A 70 -45.31 14.65 73.99
CA VAL A 70 -43.88 14.29 73.92
C VAL A 70 -43.70 12.88 73.33
N ALA A 71 -44.52 11.91 73.70
CA ALA A 71 -44.43 10.55 73.14
C ALA A 71 -44.76 10.52 71.64
N THR A 72 -45.80 11.23 71.20
CA THR A 72 -46.13 11.39 69.77
C THR A 72 -44.97 12.06 69.02
N ASP A 73 -44.44 13.15 69.56
CA ASP A 73 -43.38 13.94 68.93
C ASP A 73 -42.08 13.12 68.80
N VAL A 74 -41.69 12.38 69.85
CA VAL A 74 -40.51 11.51 69.81
C VAL A 74 -40.64 10.41 68.76
N VAL A 75 -41.80 9.77 68.65
CA VAL A 75 -42.01 8.72 67.63
C VAL A 75 -42.03 9.32 66.23
N ASN A 76 -42.65 10.49 66.04
CA ASN A 76 -42.62 11.19 64.76
C ASN A 76 -41.21 11.64 64.37
N GLU A 77 -40.41 12.16 65.32
CA GLU A 77 -39.00 12.53 65.08
C GLU A 77 -38.16 11.31 64.70
N LEU A 78 -38.35 10.17 65.38
CA LEU A 78 -37.70 8.90 65.00
C LEU A 78 -38.09 8.45 63.58
N MET A 79 -39.37 8.55 63.23
CA MET A 79 -39.83 8.22 61.89
C MET A 79 -39.26 9.18 60.85
N ASP A 80 -39.16 10.47 61.14
CA ASP A 80 -38.53 11.44 60.23
C ASP A 80 -37.05 11.13 60.01
N HIS A 81 -36.31 10.80 61.08
CA HIS A 81 -34.90 10.42 61.00
C HIS A 81 -34.65 9.14 60.17
N LEU A 82 -35.61 8.22 60.08
CA LEU A 82 -35.52 7.02 59.24
C LEU A 82 -36.07 7.23 57.82
N THR A 83 -37.11 8.04 57.69
CA THR A 83 -37.82 8.23 56.41
C THR A 83 -37.03 9.11 55.47
N LYS A 84 -36.53 10.26 55.94
CA LYS A 84 -35.85 11.24 55.06
C LYS A 84 -34.66 10.62 54.33
N PRO A 85 -33.75 9.89 54.99
CA PRO A 85 -32.63 9.27 54.29
C PRO A 85 -33.06 8.18 53.31
N THR A 86 -34.11 7.43 53.63
CA THR A 86 -34.63 6.34 52.77
C THR A 86 -35.23 6.89 51.47
N VAL A 87 -35.99 7.99 51.56
CA VAL A 87 -36.55 8.67 50.39
C VAL A 87 -35.43 9.22 49.50
N GLU A 88 -34.41 9.81 50.12
CA GLU A 88 -33.29 10.42 49.39
C GLU A 88 -32.40 9.37 48.71
N ILE A 89 -32.15 8.22 49.36
CA ILE A 89 -31.47 7.09 48.71
C ILE A 89 -32.23 6.64 47.48
N ASN A 90 -33.57 6.51 47.58
CA ASN A 90 -34.38 6.13 46.43
C ASN A 90 -34.31 7.18 45.30
N HIS A 91 -34.24 8.46 45.65
CA HIS A 91 -34.04 9.53 44.68
C HIS A 91 -32.69 9.39 43.95
N VAL A 92 -31.59 9.25 44.68
CA VAL A 92 -30.25 9.07 44.10
C VAL A 92 -30.18 7.80 43.24
N LEU A 93 -30.73 6.68 43.71
CA LEU A 93 -30.77 5.42 42.94
C LEU A 93 -31.58 5.58 41.65
N LYS A 94 -32.69 6.32 41.68
CA LYS A 94 -33.47 6.62 40.49
C LYS A 94 -32.68 7.47 39.50
N SER A 95 -31.98 8.51 39.96
CA SER A 95 -31.11 9.33 39.12
C SER A 95 -29.98 8.51 38.49
N VAL A 96 -29.34 7.63 39.24
CA VAL A 96 -28.32 6.69 38.73
C VAL A 96 -28.91 5.78 37.65
N ALA A 97 -30.12 5.25 37.85
CA ALA A 97 -30.81 4.42 36.87
C ALA A 97 -31.16 5.19 35.58
N GLU A 98 -31.41 6.49 35.68
CA GLU A 98 -31.63 7.40 34.54
C GLU A 98 -30.31 7.88 33.89
N GLY A 99 -29.15 7.49 34.44
CA GLY A 99 -27.82 7.85 33.95
C GLY A 99 -27.26 9.17 34.51
N ASP A 100 -27.97 9.83 35.42
CA ASP A 100 -27.47 11.01 36.13
C ASP A 100 -26.60 10.59 37.33
N LEU A 101 -25.29 10.65 37.13
CA LEU A 101 -24.28 10.36 38.13
C LEU A 101 -23.79 11.62 38.87
N THR A 102 -24.52 12.74 38.79
CA THR A 102 -24.20 13.98 39.51
C THR A 102 -24.89 14.08 40.86
N GLN A 103 -26.01 13.38 41.05
CA GLN A 103 -26.72 13.35 42.33
C GLN A 103 -25.89 12.63 43.40
N ARG A 104 -26.00 13.09 44.66
CA ARG A 104 -25.30 12.52 45.81
C ARG A 104 -26.24 12.46 47.00
N MET A 105 -26.08 11.42 47.82
CA MET A 105 -26.75 11.29 49.09
C MET A 105 -26.22 12.36 50.06
N PRO A 106 -27.07 13.26 50.60
CA PRO A 106 -26.69 14.21 51.63
C PRO A 106 -26.18 13.48 52.87
N LEU A 107 -25.12 14.03 53.48
CA LEU A 107 -24.58 13.52 54.76
C LEU A 107 -25.16 14.25 55.97
N GLU A 108 -26.08 15.19 55.74
CA GLU A 108 -26.70 16.05 56.73
C GLU A 108 -28.14 16.34 56.34
N PHE A 109 -29.05 16.28 57.33
CA PHE A 109 -30.45 16.67 57.17
C PHE A 109 -30.82 17.64 58.29
N ASP A 110 -31.48 18.76 57.95
CA ASP A 110 -31.97 19.78 58.90
C ASP A 110 -30.92 20.27 59.92
N GLY A 111 -29.66 20.45 59.49
CA GLY A 111 -28.59 20.91 60.37
C GLY A 111 -27.90 19.82 61.20
N ARG A 112 -28.28 18.54 61.01
CA ARG A 112 -27.77 17.40 61.77
C ARG A 112 -27.10 16.39 60.85
N SER A 113 -25.83 16.10 61.09
CA SER A 113 -25.10 15.07 60.35
C SER A 113 -25.73 13.69 60.59
N LEU A 114 -25.77 12.88 59.54
CA LEU A 114 -26.08 11.46 59.66
C LEU A 114 -25.04 10.79 60.58
N ASN A 115 -25.49 9.83 61.38
CA ASN A 115 -24.64 9.06 62.29
C ASN A 115 -24.96 7.57 62.20
N GLY A 116 -24.00 6.74 62.63
CA GLY A 116 -24.16 5.28 62.66
C GLY A 116 -24.46 4.68 61.29
N ASP A 117 -25.32 3.65 61.26
CA ASP A 117 -25.63 2.85 60.07
C ASP A 117 -26.18 3.69 58.89
N VAL A 118 -26.92 4.75 59.18
CA VAL A 118 -27.50 5.62 58.14
C VAL A 118 -26.40 6.42 57.43
N LEU A 119 -25.37 6.86 58.18
CA LEU A 119 -24.20 7.51 57.59
C LEU A 119 -23.40 6.53 56.73
N GLU A 120 -23.20 5.30 57.22
CA GLU A 120 -22.48 4.26 56.48
C GLU A 120 -23.19 3.91 55.17
N LEU A 121 -24.52 3.81 55.19
CA LEU A 121 -25.33 3.59 53.99
C LEU A 121 -25.20 4.75 53.01
N ALA A 122 -25.32 6.00 53.49
CA ALA A 122 -25.17 7.20 52.65
C ALA A 122 -23.78 7.28 51.99
N GLN A 123 -22.72 7.00 52.76
CA GLN A 123 -21.35 6.93 52.25
C GLN A 123 -21.16 5.79 51.25
N THR A 124 -21.84 4.66 51.44
CA THR A 124 -21.78 3.53 50.50
C THR A 124 -22.47 3.86 49.17
N VAL A 125 -23.64 4.50 49.21
CA VAL A 125 -24.32 5.01 48.01
C VAL A 125 -23.42 6.01 47.28
N ASN A 126 -22.86 7.00 47.98
CA ASN A 126 -21.97 7.98 47.37
C ASN A 126 -20.73 7.33 46.72
N ARG A 127 -20.07 6.39 47.41
CA ARG A 127 -18.95 5.63 46.84
C ARG A 127 -19.33 4.87 45.57
N MET A 128 -20.54 4.30 45.52
CA MET A 128 -21.03 3.63 44.32
C MET A 128 -21.22 4.62 43.16
N VAL A 129 -21.84 5.78 43.41
CA VAL A 129 -22.02 6.82 42.39
C VAL A 129 -20.67 7.34 41.89
N ASP A 130 -19.71 7.55 42.80
CA ASP A 130 -18.36 8.01 42.44
C ASP A 130 -17.64 7.00 41.53
N GLN A 131 -17.71 5.71 41.86
CA GLN A 131 -17.11 4.64 41.04
C GLN A 131 -17.76 4.56 39.65
N LEU A 132 -19.09 4.64 39.58
CA LEU A 132 -19.83 4.68 38.32
C LEU A 132 -19.43 5.89 37.46
N SER A 133 -19.37 7.07 38.08
CA SER A 133 -19.03 8.33 37.41
C SER A 133 -17.61 8.31 36.86
N LEU A 134 -16.67 7.79 37.64
CA LEU A 134 -15.27 7.64 37.23
C LEU A 134 -15.13 6.69 36.05
N PHE A 135 -15.76 5.50 36.12
CA PHE A 135 -15.72 4.55 35.02
C PHE A 135 -16.34 5.10 33.74
N ALA A 136 -17.51 5.75 33.83
CA ALA A 136 -18.19 6.34 32.68
C ALA A 136 -17.32 7.43 32.02
N THR A 137 -16.68 8.26 32.83
CA THR A 137 -15.75 9.30 32.35
C THR A 137 -14.55 8.68 31.62
N GLU A 138 -13.94 7.65 32.21
CA GLU A 138 -12.76 6.98 31.64
C GLU A 138 -13.05 6.22 30.35
N VAL A 139 -14.15 5.47 30.29
CA VAL A 139 -14.54 4.76 29.06
C VAL A 139 -14.88 5.75 27.95
N THR A 140 -15.59 6.83 28.27
CA THR A 140 -15.91 7.89 27.29
C THR A 140 -14.63 8.56 26.78
N ARG A 141 -13.67 8.85 27.66
CA ARG A 141 -12.37 9.43 27.30
C ARG A 141 -11.58 8.51 26.37
N VAL A 142 -11.39 7.24 26.76
CA VAL A 142 -10.63 6.26 25.95
C VAL A 142 -11.32 6.02 24.60
N GLY A 143 -12.64 5.92 24.58
CA GLY A 143 -13.43 5.79 23.36
C GLY A 143 -13.23 6.98 22.42
N ARG A 144 -13.22 8.21 22.95
CA ARG A 144 -12.97 9.43 22.16
C ARG A 144 -11.55 9.47 21.62
N GLU A 145 -10.54 9.25 22.47
CA GLU A 145 -9.13 9.28 22.09
C GLU A 145 -8.83 8.29 20.96
N ILE A 146 -9.25 7.03 21.10
CA ILE A 146 -8.90 5.97 20.15
C ILE A 146 -9.84 5.94 18.96
N GLY A 147 -11.15 6.04 19.22
CA GLY A 147 -12.19 5.85 18.20
C GLY A 147 -12.47 7.09 17.36
N THR A 148 -12.26 8.30 17.89
CA THR A 148 -12.59 9.55 17.19
C THR A 148 -11.35 10.37 16.86
N GLU A 149 -10.45 10.56 17.83
CA GLU A 149 -9.28 11.42 17.67
C GLU A 149 -8.08 10.68 17.05
N GLY A 150 -8.09 9.35 17.02
CA GLY A 150 -7.00 8.51 16.50
C GLY A 150 -5.74 8.55 17.37
N ILE A 151 -5.85 9.01 18.62
CA ILE A 151 -4.77 9.04 19.61
C ILE A 151 -4.65 7.64 20.21
N LEU A 152 -3.76 6.84 19.65
CA LEU A 152 -3.53 5.45 20.07
C LEU A 152 -2.71 5.37 21.36
N GLY A 153 -3.07 4.42 22.22
CA GLY A 153 -2.40 4.15 23.50
C GLY A 153 -3.16 4.62 24.74
N GLY A 154 -4.35 5.19 24.59
CA GLY A 154 -5.22 5.56 25.70
C GLY A 154 -5.63 4.35 26.55
N ARG A 155 -5.47 4.42 27.88
CA ARG A 155 -5.88 3.36 28.81
C ARG A 155 -6.82 3.93 29.86
N ALA A 156 -7.86 3.18 30.21
CA ALA A 156 -8.78 3.50 31.28
C ALA A 156 -8.10 3.26 32.63
N GLN A 157 -8.23 4.22 33.54
CA GLN A 157 -7.69 4.14 34.89
C GLN A 157 -8.80 4.39 35.92
N VAL A 158 -9.24 3.33 36.59
CA VAL A 158 -10.29 3.40 37.63
C VAL A 158 -9.71 2.97 38.98
N PRO A 159 -9.14 3.91 39.75
CA PRO A 159 -8.62 3.66 41.10
C PRO A 159 -9.62 2.97 42.03
N GLY A 160 -9.15 1.93 42.73
CA GLY A 160 -9.97 1.18 43.69
C GLY A 160 -11.00 0.24 43.03
N GLY A 161 -10.97 0.08 41.71
CA GLY A 161 -11.80 -0.89 41.01
C GLY A 161 -11.51 -2.32 41.48
N VAL A 162 -12.53 -2.99 42.01
CA VAL A 162 -12.50 -4.39 42.43
C VAL A 162 -13.65 -5.16 41.79
N GLY A 163 -13.52 -6.48 41.69
CA GLY A 163 -14.52 -7.33 41.04
C GLY A 163 -14.79 -6.89 39.61
N ILE A 164 -16.07 -6.72 39.26
CA ILE A 164 -16.50 -6.39 37.90
C ILE A 164 -15.88 -5.09 37.36
N TRP A 165 -15.62 -4.10 38.21
CA TRP A 165 -15.00 -2.83 37.80
C TRP A 165 -13.59 -3.01 37.26
N ARG A 166 -12.83 -3.90 37.89
CA ARG A 166 -11.49 -4.25 37.43
C ARG A 166 -11.57 -5.00 36.12
N ASP A 167 -12.42 -6.02 36.04
CA ASP A 167 -12.54 -6.88 34.86
C ASP A 167 -12.98 -6.08 33.62
N LEU A 168 -13.91 -5.12 33.79
CA LEU A 168 -14.32 -4.20 32.72
C LEU A 168 -13.18 -3.27 32.30
N THR A 169 -12.45 -2.70 33.26
CA THR A 169 -11.32 -1.80 32.98
C THR A 169 -10.20 -2.55 32.24
N GLU A 170 -9.89 -3.77 32.66
CA GLU A 170 -8.93 -4.65 31.98
C GLU A 170 -9.39 -5.00 30.57
N SER A 171 -10.68 -5.31 30.39
CA SER A 171 -11.25 -5.60 29.06
C SER A 171 -11.15 -4.42 28.10
N VAL A 172 -11.50 -3.20 28.55
CA VAL A 172 -11.34 -1.97 27.76
C VAL A 172 -9.86 -1.72 27.42
N ASN A 173 -8.97 -1.93 28.37
CA ASN A 173 -7.53 -1.76 28.17
C ASN A 173 -6.93 -2.81 27.22
N LEU A 174 -7.41 -4.06 27.24
CA LEU A 174 -7.02 -5.09 26.29
C LEU A 174 -7.49 -4.77 24.87
N MET A 175 -8.75 -4.33 24.73
CA MET A 175 -9.29 -3.90 23.43
C MET A 175 -8.50 -2.71 22.87
N SER A 176 -8.30 -1.66 23.67
CA SER A 176 -7.51 -0.48 23.31
C SER A 176 -6.06 -0.84 22.93
N GLY A 177 -5.41 -1.67 23.74
CA GLY A 177 -4.02 -2.09 23.50
C GLY A 177 -3.88 -2.85 22.19
N ASN A 178 -4.76 -3.82 21.94
CA ASN A 178 -4.76 -4.59 20.69
C ASN A 178 -4.96 -3.68 19.47
N LEU A 179 -5.95 -2.79 19.50
CA LEU A 179 -6.21 -1.86 18.39
C LEU A 179 -5.04 -0.90 18.18
N THR A 180 -4.46 -0.38 19.26
CA THR A 180 -3.29 0.50 19.22
C THR A 180 -2.11 -0.18 18.54
N ASP A 181 -1.76 -1.39 18.98
CA ASP A 181 -0.62 -2.12 18.43
C ASP A 181 -0.87 -2.50 16.96
N GLN A 182 -2.08 -2.95 16.64
CA GLN A 182 -2.47 -3.33 15.28
C GLN A 182 -2.40 -2.16 14.29
N VAL A 183 -3.06 -1.04 14.62
CA VAL A 183 -3.10 0.13 13.73
C VAL A 183 -1.72 0.77 13.61
N ARG A 184 -0.94 0.82 14.69
CA ARG A 184 0.43 1.39 14.65
C ARG A 184 1.39 0.53 13.82
N ASP A 185 1.28 -0.80 13.87
CA ASP A 185 2.06 -1.71 13.03
C ASP A 185 1.70 -1.56 11.54
N ILE A 186 0.41 -1.47 11.23
CA ILE A 186 -0.11 -1.21 9.87
C ILE A 186 0.43 0.12 9.35
N ALA A 187 0.32 1.19 10.14
CA ALA A 187 0.80 2.52 9.74
C ALA A 187 2.32 2.53 9.50
N ARG A 188 3.10 1.81 10.30
CA ARG A 188 4.56 1.68 10.11
C ARG A 188 4.87 1.05 8.76
N VAL A 189 4.21 -0.06 8.42
CA VAL A 189 4.45 -0.79 7.17
C VAL A 189 3.96 0.01 5.96
N ALA A 190 2.79 0.64 6.04
CA ALA A 190 2.31 1.52 4.98
C ALA A 190 3.27 2.69 4.72
N THR A 191 3.84 3.27 5.79
CA THR A 191 4.87 4.33 5.68
C THR A 191 6.16 3.80 5.05
N ALA A 192 6.59 2.58 5.39
CA ALA A 192 7.76 1.95 4.80
C ALA A 192 7.58 1.71 3.29
N VAL A 193 6.43 1.16 2.89
CA VAL A 193 6.07 0.95 1.47
C VAL A 193 6.04 2.27 0.71
N ALA A 194 5.45 3.32 1.28
CA ALA A 194 5.44 4.65 0.68
C ALA A 194 6.84 5.26 0.49
N ARG A 195 7.82 4.82 1.30
CA ARG A 195 9.24 5.19 1.17
C ARG A 195 10.05 4.21 0.31
N GLY A 196 9.41 3.21 -0.28
CA GLY A 196 10.04 2.19 -1.12
C GLY A 196 10.70 1.03 -0.36
N ASP A 197 10.52 0.93 0.95
CA ASP A 197 10.97 -0.23 1.72
C ASP A 197 9.91 -1.33 1.70
N LEU A 198 10.11 -2.29 0.81
CA LEU A 198 9.22 -3.44 0.58
C LEU A 198 9.62 -4.67 1.43
N THR A 199 10.58 -4.52 2.35
CA THR A 199 11.02 -5.61 3.24
C THR A 199 10.16 -5.72 4.51
N GLN A 200 9.42 -4.65 4.83
CA GLN A 200 8.64 -4.57 6.06
C GLN A 200 7.29 -5.28 5.93
N LYS A 201 6.93 -6.04 6.97
CA LYS A 201 5.65 -6.73 7.07
C LYS A 201 4.94 -6.38 8.37
N ILE A 202 3.61 -6.45 8.33
CA ILE A 202 2.78 -6.39 9.52
C ILE A 202 2.99 -7.71 10.27
N ALA A 203 3.48 -7.63 11.50
CA ALA A 203 3.88 -8.79 12.29
C ALA A 203 2.94 -9.03 13.47
N VAL A 204 2.31 -7.96 13.98
CA VAL A 204 1.40 -8.00 15.13
C VAL A 204 0.28 -9.04 14.96
N GLY A 205 -0.10 -9.69 16.06
CA GLY A 205 -1.21 -10.64 16.08
C GLY A 205 -2.54 -9.96 15.77
N ALA A 206 -3.32 -10.56 14.87
CA ALA A 206 -4.62 -10.05 14.47
C ALA A 206 -5.61 -11.20 14.29
N ARG A 207 -6.91 -10.90 14.43
CA ARG A 207 -8.03 -11.82 14.19
C ARG A 207 -9.15 -11.06 13.47
N GLY A 208 -10.08 -11.81 12.86
CA GLY A 208 -11.22 -11.24 12.15
C GLY A 208 -10.79 -10.32 11.01
N GLU A 209 -11.50 -9.19 10.86
CA GLU A 209 -11.27 -8.22 9.77
C GLU A 209 -9.86 -7.61 9.80
N ILE A 210 -9.28 -7.40 10.98
CA ILE A 210 -7.90 -6.88 11.09
C ILE A 210 -6.88 -7.89 10.55
N LEU A 211 -7.15 -9.20 10.69
CA LEU A 211 -6.28 -10.23 10.11
C LEU A 211 -6.38 -10.24 8.58
N GLU A 212 -7.59 -10.07 8.04
CA GLU A 212 -7.79 -9.96 6.60
C GLU A 212 -7.09 -8.72 6.03
N LEU A 213 -7.20 -7.57 6.69
CA LEU A 213 -6.47 -6.35 6.34
C LEU A 213 -4.95 -6.57 6.38
N LYS A 214 -4.45 -7.17 7.46
CA LYS A 214 -3.03 -7.54 7.61
C LYS A 214 -2.56 -8.41 6.44
N ASN A 215 -3.30 -9.47 6.12
CA ASN A 215 -2.92 -10.40 5.06
C ASN A 215 -2.97 -9.73 3.67
N THR A 216 -3.98 -8.89 3.43
CA THR A 216 -4.13 -8.14 2.19
C THR A 216 -2.95 -7.18 1.99
N LEU A 217 -2.60 -6.40 3.01
CA LEU A 217 -1.45 -5.49 2.94
C LEU A 217 -0.13 -6.23 2.82
N ASN A 218 0.06 -7.32 3.56
CA ASN A 218 1.28 -8.14 3.42
C ASN A 218 1.39 -8.73 2.01
N THR A 219 0.29 -9.22 1.42
CA THR A 219 0.28 -9.72 0.04
C THR A 219 0.60 -8.62 -0.97
N MET A 220 0.07 -7.41 -0.78
CA MET A 220 0.43 -6.24 -1.59
C MET A 220 1.94 -5.95 -1.53
N VAL A 221 2.54 -6.01 -0.33
CA VAL A 221 4.00 -5.85 -0.17
C VAL A 221 4.77 -6.94 -0.91
N ASP A 222 4.32 -8.21 -0.84
CA ASP A 222 4.97 -9.32 -1.57
C ASP A 222 4.93 -9.09 -3.09
N GLN A 223 3.77 -8.70 -3.62
CA GLN A 223 3.58 -8.43 -5.05
C GLN A 223 4.45 -7.26 -5.52
N LEU A 224 4.50 -6.17 -4.74
CA LEU A 224 5.36 -5.03 -5.01
C LEU A 224 6.84 -5.42 -5.02
N SER A 225 7.28 -6.18 -4.02
CA SER A 225 8.68 -6.62 -3.92
C SER A 225 9.06 -7.50 -5.11
N ALA A 226 8.23 -8.50 -5.41
CA ALA A 226 8.47 -9.41 -6.53
C ALA A 226 8.50 -8.67 -7.88
N PHE A 227 7.61 -7.69 -8.08
CA PHE A 227 7.63 -6.86 -9.28
C PHE A 227 8.90 -6.01 -9.38
N ALA A 228 9.31 -5.37 -8.28
CA ALA A 228 10.52 -4.54 -8.26
C ALA A 228 11.80 -5.35 -8.54
N ASP A 229 11.91 -6.54 -7.94
CA ASP A 229 13.02 -7.47 -8.19
C ASP A 229 13.06 -7.88 -9.66
N GLU A 230 11.90 -8.19 -10.23
CA GLU A 230 11.80 -8.71 -11.58
C GLU A 230 12.08 -7.64 -12.65
N VAL A 231 11.57 -6.43 -12.47
CA VAL A 231 11.91 -5.29 -13.34
C VAL A 231 13.41 -4.98 -13.28
N THR A 232 14.00 -5.03 -12.08
CA THR A 232 15.44 -4.82 -11.90
C THR A 232 16.24 -5.90 -12.63
N ARG A 233 15.81 -7.17 -12.52
CA ARG A 233 16.46 -8.31 -13.19
C ARG A 233 16.38 -8.19 -14.71
N VAL A 234 15.19 -7.96 -15.28
CA VAL A 234 15.00 -7.83 -16.74
C VAL A 234 15.76 -6.63 -17.30
N SER A 235 15.75 -5.50 -16.58
CA SER A 235 16.50 -4.30 -16.97
C SER A 235 18.01 -4.56 -17.02
N ARG A 236 18.53 -5.32 -16.05
CA ARG A 236 19.94 -5.74 -16.06
C ARG A 236 20.23 -6.71 -17.19
N GLU A 237 19.45 -7.79 -17.33
CA GLU A 237 19.70 -8.82 -18.34
C GLU A 237 19.61 -8.30 -19.77
N VAL A 238 18.51 -7.64 -20.11
CA VAL A 238 18.25 -7.19 -21.49
C VAL A 238 18.97 -5.88 -21.77
N GLY A 239 18.97 -4.94 -20.81
CA GLY A 239 19.51 -3.60 -21.01
C GLY A 239 21.01 -3.46 -20.77
N THR A 240 21.58 -4.19 -19.81
CA THR A 240 23.00 -4.04 -19.42
C THR A 240 23.86 -5.22 -19.89
N ASP A 241 23.43 -6.44 -19.61
CA ASP A 241 24.19 -7.66 -19.93
C ASP A 241 24.05 -8.08 -21.40
N GLY A 242 23.07 -7.53 -22.13
CA GLY A 242 22.76 -7.90 -23.51
C GLY A 242 22.24 -9.34 -23.66
N LYS A 243 21.77 -9.96 -22.57
CA LYS A 243 21.13 -11.28 -22.58
C LYS A 243 19.68 -11.14 -23.07
N LEU A 244 19.54 -11.14 -24.39
CA LEU A 244 18.25 -10.96 -25.06
C LEU A 244 17.30 -12.16 -24.81
N GLY A 245 16.03 -11.87 -24.53
CA GLY A 245 14.98 -12.86 -24.24
C GLY A 245 14.56 -12.94 -22.78
N GLY A 246 15.15 -12.12 -21.89
CA GLY A 246 14.69 -11.99 -20.51
C GLY A 246 13.27 -11.43 -20.44
N GLN A 247 12.40 -12.07 -19.67
CA GLN A 247 11.01 -11.67 -19.46
C GLN A 247 10.69 -11.66 -17.96
N ALA A 248 9.88 -10.68 -17.56
CA ALA A 248 9.34 -10.52 -16.24
C ALA A 248 8.25 -11.56 -15.95
N GLN A 249 8.41 -12.31 -14.85
CA GLN A 249 7.44 -13.24 -14.31
C GLN A 249 7.13 -12.89 -12.86
N VAL A 250 5.96 -12.30 -12.63
CA VAL A 250 5.51 -11.94 -11.28
C VAL A 250 4.31 -12.81 -10.91
N PRO A 251 4.44 -13.75 -9.95
CA PRO A 251 3.36 -14.66 -9.59
C PRO A 251 2.14 -13.95 -9.01
N GLY A 252 0.94 -14.41 -9.37
CA GLY A 252 -0.30 -13.96 -8.73
C GLY A 252 -0.73 -12.53 -9.05
N VAL A 253 -0.10 -11.86 -10.04
CA VAL A 253 -0.48 -10.50 -10.43
C VAL A 253 -1.75 -10.49 -11.28
N GLY A 254 -2.60 -9.50 -11.03
CA GLY A 254 -3.79 -9.18 -11.80
C GLY A 254 -4.04 -7.67 -11.85
N GLY A 255 -4.96 -7.24 -12.73
CA GLY A 255 -5.22 -5.81 -12.96
C GLY A 255 -3.95 -5.07 -13.40
N THR A 256 -3.74 -3.87 -12.87
CA THR A 256 -2.62 -2.98 -13.22
C THR A 256 -1.24 -3.64 -13.10
N TRP A 257 -1.05 -4.56 -12.14
CA TRP A 257 0.22 -5.27 -11.98
C TRP A 257 0.55 -6.17 -13.17
N ARG A 258 -0.47 -6.80 -13.75
CA ARG A 258 -0.32 -7.61 -14.97
C ARG A 258 0.00 -6.70 -16.15
N ASP A 259 -0.74 -5.61 -16.31
CA ASP A 259 -0.55 -4.67 -17.41
C ASP A 259 0.88 -4.09 -17.42
N LEU A 260 1.44 -3.78 -16.24
CA LEU A 260 2.83 -3.32 -16.09
C LEU A 260 3.84 -4.42 -16.43
N THR A 261 3.60 -5.65 -15.98
CA THR A 261 4.46 -6.81 -16.31
C THR A 261 4.48 -7.07 -17.82
N ASP A 262 3.31 -7.04 -18.45
CA ASP A 262 3.15 -7.24 -19.89
C ASP A 262 3.81 -6.11 -20.70
N SER A 263 3.75 -4.88 -20.19
CA SER A 263 4.42 -3.73 -20.82
C SER A 263 5.95 -3.86 -20.79
N VAL A 264 6.52 -4.29 -19.66
CA VAL A 264 7.97 -4.56 -19.54
C VAL A 264 8.37 -5.71 -20.48
N ASN A 265 7.56 -6.76 -20.56
CA ASN A 265 7.78 -7.89 -21.46
C ASN A 265 7.71 -7.49 -22.94
N LEU A 266 6.76 -6.63 -23.31
CA LEU A 266 6.65 -6.11 -24.67
C LEU A 266 7.88 -5.30 -25.06
N MET A 267 8.35 -4.42 -24.16
CA MET A 267 9.58 -3.64 -24.36
C MET A 267 10.80 -4.55 -24.52
N ALA A 268 10.99 -5.50 -23.59
CA ALA A 268 12.11 -6.43 -23.62
C ALA A 268 12.09 -7.35 -24.86
N GLY A 269 10.90 -7.80 -25.26
CA GLY A 269 10.68 -8.62 -26.45
C GLY A 269 11.01 -7.86 -27.74
N ASN A 270 10.49 -6.64 -27.88
CA ASN A 270 10.79 -5.79 -29.04
C ASN A 270 12.29 -5.54 -29.19
N LEU A 271 12.98 -5.18 -28.10
CA LEU A 271 14.42 -4.93 -28.13
C LEU A 271 15.20 -6.21 -28.45
N THR A 272 14.79 -7.35 -27.89
CA THR A 272 15.35 -8.66 -28.18
C THR A 272 15.26 -9.00 -29.66
N ASP A 273 14.08 -8.88 -30.24
CA ASP A 273 13.84 -9.25 -31.64
C ASP A 273 14.60 -8.32 -32.59
N GLN A 274 14.54 -7.01 -32.34
CA GLN A 274 15.22 -6.01 -33.16
C GLN A 274 16.74 -6.21 -33.17
N VAL A 275 17.38 -6.30 -31.99
CA VAL A 275 18.83 -6.45 -31.88
C VAL A 275 19.28 -7.81 -32.43
N ARG A 276 18.53 -8.89 -32.19
CA ARG A 276 18.88 -10.22 -32.71
C ARG A 276 18.81 -10.27 -34.24
N LYS A 277 17.81 -9.64 -34.87
CA LYS A 277 17.71 -9.56 -36.33
C LYS A 277 18.85 -8.75 -36.94
N ILE A 278 19.24 -7.64 -36.31
CA ILE A 278 20.42 -6.85 -36.70
C ILE A 278 21.69 -7.70 -36.63
N ALA A 279 21.89 -8.42 -35.53
CA ALA A 279 23.07 -9.28 -35.34
C ALA A 279 23.16 -10.41 -36.38
N THR A 280 22.03 -11.02 -36.74
CA THR A 280 21.98 -12.06 -37.79
C THR A 280 22.46 -11.52 -39.13
N VAL A 281 21.95 -10.36 -39.57
CA VAL A 281 22.34 -9.77 -40.85
C VAL A 281 23.78 -9.29 -40.83
N ALA A 282 24.24 -8.67 -39.75
CA ALA A 282 25.64 -8.30 -39.59
C ALA A 282 26.58 -9.53 -39.67
N THR A 283 26.17 -10.66 -39.09
CA THR A 283 26.90 -11.93 -39.18
C THR A 283 26.89 -12.51 -40.60
N ALA A 284 25.77 -12.41 -41.32
CA ALA A 284 25.66 -12.84 -42.71
C ALA A 284 26.60 -12.04 -43.61
N VAL A 285 26.58 -10.71 -43.48
CA VAL A 285 27.49 -9.79 -44.20
C VAL A 285 28.95 -10.09 -43.89
N ALA A 286 29.30 -10.35 -42.63
CA ALA A 286 30.65 -10.73 -42.24
C ALA A 286 31.12 -12.06 -42.86
N ARG A 287 30.17 -12.94 -43.24
CA ARG A 287 30.43 -14.20 -43.96
C ARG A 287 30.36 -14.05 -45.48
N GLY A 288 30.12 -12.84 -45.99
CA GLY A 288 29.99 -12.55 -47.42
C GLY A 288 28.60 -12.85 -48.00
N ASP A 289 27.60 -13.18 -47.17
CA ASP A 289 26.21 -13.29 -47.63
C ASP A 289 25.55 -11.91 -47.61
N LEU A 290 25.49 -11.28 -48.80
CA LEU A 290 24.93 -9.96 -49.02
C LEU A 290 23.47 -10.01 -49.48
N THR A 291 22.85 -11.19 -49.46
CA THR A 291 21.43 -11.35 -49.85
C THR A 291 20.47 -11.06 -48.69
N GLN A 292 20.97 -11.05 -47.46
CA GLN A 292 20.14 -10.86 -46.27
C GLN A 292 19.93 -9.39 -45.92
N LYS A 293 18.69 -9.07 -45.55
CA LYS A 293 18.27 -7.75 -45.09
C LYS A 293 17.65 -7.84 -43.71
N ILE A 294 17.78 -6.77 -42.94
CA ILE A 294 17.08 -6.64 -41.68
C ILE A 294 15.61 -6.40 -42.00
N ASP A 295 14.76 -7.36 -41.63
CA ASP A 295 13.31 -7.27 -41.77
C ASP A 295 12.64 -7.46 -40.39
N VAL A 296 12.46 -6.33 -39.71
CA VAL A 296 11.75 -6.21 -38.42
C VAL A 296 10.99 -4.89 -38.40
N ASP A 297 9.84 -4.87 -37.74
CA ASP A 297 9.12 -3.61 -37.48
C ASP A 297 9.90 -2.80 -36.44
N ALA A 298 10.29 -1.59 -36.83
CA ALA A 298 11.15 -0.72 -36.05
C ALA A 298 10.71 0.73 -36.23
N ARG A 299 10.91 1.52 -35.18
CA ARG A 299 10.61 2.96 -35.16
C ARG A 299 11.77 3.71 -34.50
N GLY A 300 11.83 5.02 -34.73
CA GLY A 300 12.87 5.88 -34.15
C GLY A 300 14.28 5.44 -34.54
N GLU A 301 15.20 5.48 -33.58
CA GLU A 301 16.63 5.20 -33.78
C GLU A 301 16.89 3.77 -34.32
N ILE A 302 16.07 2.79 -33.94
CA ILE A 302 16.21 1.41 -34.45
C ILE A 302 15.84 1.32 -35.93
N LEU A 303 14.86 2.11 -36.40
CA LEU A 303 14.53 2.17 -37.82
C LEU A 303 15.65 2.81 -38.64
N GLU A 304 16.27 3.87 -38.12
CA GLU A 304 17.43 4.50 -38.75
C GLU A 304 18.61 3.52 -38.83
N LEU A 305 18.90 2.79 -37.75
CA LEU A 305 19.94 1.75 -37.74
C LEU A 305 19.65 0.64 -38.75
N LYS A 306 18.41 0.15 -38.81
CA LYS A 306 17.95 -0.83 -39.82
C LYS A 306 18.22 -0.32 -41.24
N ASN A 307 17.83 0.91 -41.54
CA ASN A 307 17.96 1.48 -42.89
C ASN A 307 19.42 1.72 -43.28
N THR A 308 20.25 2.20 -42.34
CA THR A 308 21.69 2.40 -42.55
C THR A 308 22.39 1.08 -42.84
N LEU A 309 22.12 0.03 -42.05
CA LEU A 309 22.70 -1.29 -42.29
C LEU A 309 22.20 -1.92 -43.59
N ASN A 310 20.91 -1.80 -43.90
CA ASN A 310 20.39 -2.31 -45.17
C ASN A 310 21.03 -1.59 -46.37
N THR A 311 21.18 -0.26 -46.32
CA THR A 311 21.89 0.52 -47.35
C THR A 311 23.33 0.06 -47.51
N MET A 312 24.04 -0.20 -46.40
CA MET A 312 25.39 -0.75 -46.44
C MET A 312 25.44 -2.11 -47.16
N VAL A 313 24.47 -3.00 -46.88
CA VAL A 313 24.36 -4.30 -47.60
C VAL A 313 24.12 -4.09 -49.10
N ASP A 314 23.27 -3.13 -49.49
CA ASP A 314 23.04 -2.82 -50.92
C ASP A 314 24.32 -2.35 -51.61
N GLN A 315 25.05 -1.44 -50.97
CA GLN A 315 26.31 -0.91 -51.51
C GLN A 315 27.38 -2.00 -51.65
N LEU A 316 27.50 -2.87 -50.64
CA LEU A 316 28.40 -4.03 -50.68
C LEU A 316 28.03 -4.99 -51.81
N SER A 317 26.75 -5.32 -51.96
CA SER A 317 26.28 -6.25 -52.99
C SER A 317 26.55 -5.70 -54.38
N ALA A 318 26.19 -4.44 -54.63
CA ALA A 318 26.41 -3.78 -55.91
C ALA A 318 27.91 -3.70 -56.25
N PHE A 319 28.77 -3.41 -55.27
CA PHE A 319 30.21 -3.42 -55.48
C PHE A 319 30.74 -4.81 -55.81
N ALA A 320 30.32 -5.84 -55.08
CA ALA A 320 30.75 -7.22 -55.32
C ALA A 320 30.35 -7.73 -56.71
N ASP A 321 29.11 -7.43 -57.14
CA ASP A 321 28.62 -7.76 -58.48
C ASP A 321 29.45 -7.08 -59.56
N GLU A 322 29.76 -5.80 -59.36
CA GLU A 322 30.44 -5.00 -60.35
C GLU A 322 31.93 -5.36 -60.50
N VAL A 323 32.62 -5.61 -59.38
CA VAL A 323 33.99 -6.13 -59.42
C VAL A 323 34.03 -7.49 -60.10
N THR A 324 33.06 -8.37 -59.81
CA THR A 324 32.97 -9.69 -60.46
C THR A 324 32.74 -9.55 -61.97
N ARG A 325 31.87 -8.64 -62.38
CA ARG A 325 31.56 -8.36 -63.79
C ARG A 325 32.78 -7.83 -64.54
N VAL A 326 33.43 -6.78 -64.03
CA VAL A 326 34.62 -6.18 -64.67
C VAL A 326 35.78 -7.16 -64.72
N SER A 327 35.99 -7.95 -63.65
CA SER A 327 37.02 -8.99 -63.63
C SER A 327 36.77 -10.07 -64.68
N ARG A 328 35.51 -10.45 -64.90
CA ARG A 328 35.14 -11.40 -65.96
C ARG A 328 35.32 -10.79 -67.35
N GLU A 329 34.74 -9.62 -67.62
CA GLU A 329 34.79 -8.98 -68.93
C GLU A 329 36.22 -8.67 -69.38
N VAL A 330 36.99 -7.95 -68.55
CA VAL A 330 38.33 -7.48 -68.93
C VAL A 330 39.38 -8.57 -68.73
N GLY A 331 39.25 -9.36 -67.66
CA GLY A 331 40.26 -10.34 -67.27
C GLY A 331 40.08 -11.72 -67.89
N THR A 332 38.85 -12.18 -68.10
CA THR A 332 38.57 -13.55 -68.60
C THR A 332 38.11 -13.55 -70.06
N ASP A 333 37.10 -12.74 -70.38
CA ASP A 333 36.48 -12.74 -71.71
C ASP A 333 37.25 -11.87 -72.72
N GLY A 334 38.20 -11.05 -72.25
CA GLY A 334 39.01 -10.15 -73.08
C GLY A 334 38.21 -9.00 -73.70
N ILE A 335 37.02 -8.71 -73.19
CA ILE A 335 36.18 -7.58 -73.59
C ILE A 335 36.74 -6.31 -72.94
N LEU A 336 37.65 -5.65 -73.67
CA LEU A 336 38.34 -4.47 -73.18
C LEU A 336 37.44 -3.23 -73.16
N GLY A 337 37.56 -2.42 -72.11
CA GLY A 337 36.81 -1.18 -71.91
C GLY A 337 35.71 -1.25 -70.84
N GLY A 338 35.51 -2.40 -70.21
CA GLY A 338 34.60 -2.54 -69.07
C GLY A 338 35.05 -1.69 -67.88
N GLN A 339 34.10 -0.98 -67.27
CA GLN A 339 34.32 -0.15 -66.08
C GLN A 339 33.25 -0.45 -65.03
N ALA A 340 33.68 -0.44 -63.77
CA ALA A 340 32.86 -0.56 -62.59
C ALA A 340 32.06 0.74 -62.34
N GLN A 341 30.74 0.62 -62.22
CA GLN A 341 29.82 1.69 -61.89
C GLN A 341 28.93 1.27 -60.71
N VAL A 342 29.30 1.72 -59.51
CA VAL A 342 28.55 1.44 -58.28
C VAL A 342 27.81 2.71 -57.83
N PRO A 343 26.48 2.76 -57.87
CA PRO A 343 25.72 3.95 -57.49
C PRO A 343 25.88 4.31 -56.02
N GLY A 344 25.97 5.60 -55.72
CA GLY A 344 25.90 6.12 -54.34
C GLY A 344 27.13 5.81 -53.47
N VAL A 345 28.22 5.31 -54.03
CA VAL A 345 29.47 5.06 -53.28
C VAL A 345 30.19 6.35 -52.93
N ALA A 346 30.76 6.37 -51.72
CA ALA A 346 31.58 7.46 -51.19
C ALA A 346 32.70 6.91 -50.30
N GLY A 347 33.70 7.75 -50.02
CA GLY A 347 34.88 7.37 -49.23
C GLY A 347 35.58 6.15 -49.83
N THR A 348 35.95 5.20 -48.98
CA THR A 348 36.68 3.98 -49.38
C THR A 348 35.99 3.20 -50.50
N TRP A 349 34.65 3.18 -50.57
CA TRP A 349 33.93 2.50 -51.63
C TRP A 349 34.16 3.12 -53.01
N ARG A 350 34.27 4.45 -53.06
CA ARG A 350 34.61 5.17 -54.29
C ARG A 350 36.05 4.89 -54.69
N ASP A 351 36.98 4.99 -53.73
CA ASP A 351 38.40 4.76 -53.98
C ASP A 351 38.66 3.35 -54.53
N LEU A 352 37.94 2.34 -54.03
CA LEU A 352 38.01 0.96 -54.53
C LEU A 352 37.43 0.83 -55.95
N THR A 353 36.30 1.47 -56.21
CA THR A 353 35.67 1.49 -57.56
C THR A 353 36.62 2.13 -58.58
N ASP A 354 37.21 3.27 -58.23
CA ASP A 354 38.17 3.99 -59.08
C ASP A 354 39.45 3.17 -59.30
N SER A 355 39.92 2.43 -58.28
CA SER A 355 41.08 1.53 -58.40
C SER A 355 40.83 0.38 -59.37
N VAL A 356 39.64 -0.24 -59.32
CA VAL A 356 39.23 -1.30 -60.27
C VAL A 356 39.13 -0.74 -61.69
N ASN A 357 38.55 0.46 -61.84
CA ASN A 357 38.48 1.16 -63.11
C ASN A 357 39.84 1.52 -63.68
N PHE A 358 40.76 1.97 -62.83
CA PHE A 358 42.13 2.28 -63.22
C PHE A 358 42.87 1.02 -63.70
N MET A 359 42.73 -0.10 -62.98
CA MET A 359 43.29 -1.39 -63.39
C MET A 359 42.73 -1.85 -64.75
N ALA A 360 41.41 -1.86 -64.89
CA ALA A 360 40.73 -2.27 -66.12
C ALA A 360 41.09 -1.38 -67.31
N GLY A 361 41.20 -0.07 -67.09
CA GLY A 361 41.60 0.93 -68.09
C GLY A 361 43.05 0.75 -68.56
N ASN A 362 43.97 0.47 -67.64
CA ASN A 362 45.37 0.18 -67.97
C ASN A 362 45.49 -1.08 -68.83
N LEU A 363 44.87 -2.19 -68.41
CA LEU A 363 44.85 -3.44 -69.18
C LEU A 363 44.24 -3.24 -70.57
N THR A 364 43.10 -2.54 -70.65
CA THR A 364 42.44 -2.19 -71.92
C THR A 364 43.37 -1.44 -72.86
N THR A 365 44.04 -0.40 -72.35
CA THR A 365 44.93 0.44 -73.16
C THR A 365 46.16 -0.34 -73.62
N GLN A 366 46.74 -1.13 -72.73
CA GLN A 366 47.94 -1.93 -73.00
C GLN A 366 47.66 -3.03 -74.04
N VAL A 367 46.65 -3.86 -73.82
CA VAL A 367 46.31 -4.99 -74.69
C VAL A 367 45.81 -4.49 -76.06
N ARG A 368 44.98 -3.44 -76.10
CA ARG A 368 44.50 -2.89 -77.38
C ARG A 368 45.65 -2.32 -78.22
N SER A 369 46.62 -1.65 -77.59
CA SER A 369 47.81 -1.16 -78.31
C SER A 369 48.67 -2.31 -78.88
N ILE A 370 48.86 -3.38 -78.10
CA ILE A 370 49.52 -4.60 -78.58
C ILE A 370 48.78 -5.19 -79.80
N ALA A 371 47.46 -5.32 -79.71
CA ALA A 371 46.64 -5.87 -80.79
C ALA A 371 46.70 -5.00 -82.06
N THR A 372 46.68 -3.67 -81.94
CA THR A 372 46.81 -2.77 -83.09
C THR A 372 48.14 -2.95 -83.82
N VAL A 373 49.25 -3.04 -83.09
CA VAL A 373 50.58 -3.21 -83.69
C VAL A 373 50.72 -4.60 -84.30
N ALA A 374 50.25 -5.65 -83.62
CA ALA A 374 50.25 -7.01 -84.17
C ALA A 374 49.45 -7.09 -85.50
N ALA A 375 48.30 -6.42 -85.58
CA ALA A 375 47.49 -6.34 -86.79
C ALA A 375 48.13 -5.49 -87.91
N ALA A 376 48.94 -4.47 -87.56
CA ALA A 376 49.73 -3.71 -88.53
C ALA A 376 50.85 -4.57 -89.12
N VAL A 377 51.59 -5.27 -88.27
CA VAL A 377 52.65 -6.20 -88.66
C VAL A 377 52.12 -7.31 -89.57
N GLN A 378 50.95 -7.89 -89.25
CA GLN A 378 50.30 -8.90 -90.10
C GLN A 378 49.99 -8.37 -91.51
N ARG A 379 49.63 -7.09 -91.63
CA ARG A 379 49.35 -6.43 -92.91
C ARG A 379 50.60 -5.92 -93.63
N GLY A 380 51.79 -6.20 -93.09
CA GLY A 380 53.08 -5.77 -93.63
C GLY A 380 53.49 -4.34 -93.29
N ASP A 381 52.75 -3.65 -92.42
CA ASP A 381 53.15 -2.33 -91.90
C ASP A 381 54.05 -2.51 -90.67
N LEU A 382 55.35 -2.43 -90.91
CA LEU A 382 56.39 -2.60 -89.90
C LEU A 382 56.86 -1.25 -89.32
N THR A 383 56.16 -0.16 -89.63
CA THR A 383 56.47 1.18 -89.10
C THR A 383 55.85 1.42 -87.72
N GLN A 384 54.86 0.60 -87.32
CA GLN A 384 54.10 0.78 -86.09
C GLN A 384 54.82 0.18 -84.88
N LYS A 385 54.79 0.90 -83.75
CA LYS A 385 55.36 0.47 -82.47
C LYS A 385 54.34 0.62 -81.34
N ILE A 386 54.45 -0.25 -80.34
CA ILE A 386 53.66 -0.16 -79.11
C ILE A 386 54.29 0.96 -78.27
N ASN A 387 53.53 2.02 -77.99
CA ASN A 387 54.01 3.23 -77.30
C ASN A 387 53.35 3.49 -75.93
N VAL A 388 52.37 2.68 -75.52
CA VAL A 388 51.64 2.83 -74.25
C VAL A 388 52.54 2.61 -73.03
N ASP A 389 52.23 3.28 -71.91
CA ASP A 389 52.93 3.07 -70.63
C ASP A 389 52.63 1.67 -70.09
N ALA A 390 53.69 0.94 -69.76
CA ALA A 390 53.63 -0.45 -69.34
C ALA A 390 54.71 -0.70 -68.28
N ARG A 391 54.41 -1.58 -67.33
CA ARG A 391 55.34 -2.01 -66.27
C ARG A 391 55.25 -3.52 -66.09
N GLY A 392 56.28 -4.10 -65.46
CA GLY A 392 56.36 -5.54 -65.20
C GLY A 392 56.30 -6.36 -66.49
N GLU A 393 55.61 -7.50 -66.45
CA GLU A 393 55.51 -8.46 -67.56
C GLU A 393 54.92 -7.84 -68.84
N ILE A 394 54.03 -6.86 -68.72
CA ILE A 394 53.46 -6.17 -69.89
C ILE A 394 54.50 -5.30 -70.60
N LEU A 395 55.45 -4.72 -69.85
CA LEU A 395 56.56 -3.96 -70.45
C LEU A 395 57.51 -4.89 -71.20
N GLU A 396 57.81 -6.06 -70.64
CA GLU A 396 58.62 -7.07 -71.31
C GLU A 396 57.95 -7.51 -72.62
N LEU A 397 56.65 -7.84 -72.57
CA LEU A 397 55.87 -8.20 -73.77
C LEU A 397 55.89 -7.08 -74.82
N LYS A 398 55.68 -5.83 -74.40
CA LYS A 398 55.78 -4.65 -75.27
C LYS A 398 57.15 -4.58 -75.96
N ASN A 399 58.23 -4.73 -75.21
CA ASN A 399 59.59 -4.65 -75.73
C ASN A 399 59.90 -5.80 -76.69
N THR A 400 59.54 -7.03 -76.33
CA THR A 400 59.72 -8.21 -77.18
C THR A 400 59.00 -8.05 -78.52
N LEU A 401 57.74 -7.59 -78.51
CA LEU A 401 57.00 -7.34 -79.74
C LEU A 401 57.60 -6.20 -80.55
N ASN A 402 57.99 -5.10 -79.93
CA ASN A 402 58.66 -4.01 -80.63
C ASN A 402 59.97 -4.48 -81.29
N THR A 403 60.81 -5.26 -80.60
CA THR A 403 62.02 -5.86 -81.17
C THR A 403 61.71 -6.80 -82.33
N MET A 404 60.65 -7.60 -82.24
CA MET A 404 60.20 -8.43 -83.35
C MET A 404 59.85 -7.58 -84.59
N VAL A 405 59.15 -6.45 -84.40
CA VAL A 405 58.87 -5.51 -85.50
C VAL A 405 60.16 -4.96 -86.11
N ASP A 406 61.16 -4.59 -85.29
CA ASP A 406 62.46 -4.10 -85.81
C ASP A 406 63.16 -5.16 -86.66
N GLN A 407 63.20 -6.40 -86.17
CA GLN A 407 63.84 -7.52 -86.88
C GLN A 407 63.14 -7.85 -88.19
N LEU A 408 61.81 -7.88 -88.20
CA LEU A 408 61.03 -8.10 -89.42
C LEU A 408 61.23 -6.95 -90.42
N SER A 409 61.29 -5.69 -89.95
CA SER A 409 61.53 -4.54 -90.84
C SER A 409 62.89 -4.64 -91.51
N ALA A 410 63.94 -4.91 -90.72
CA ALA A 410 65.30 -5.08 -91.25
C ALA A 410 65.41 -6.26 -92.23
N PHE A 411 64.70 -7.37 -91.95
CA PHE A 411 64.65 -8.51 -92.86
C PHE A 411 63.92 -8.16 -94.16
N ALA A 412 62.77 -7.48 -94.09
CA ALA A 412 62.05 -7.03 -95.26
C ALA A 412 62.92 -6.12 -96.14
N ASP A 413 63.58 -5.12 -95.53
CA ASP A 413 64.50 -4.20 -96.21
C ASP A 413 65.62 -4.95 -96.93
N GLU A 414 66.25 -5.93 -96.27
CA GLU A 414 67.31 -6.76 -96.83
C GLU A 414 66.83 -7.62 -98.02
N VAL A 415 65.63 -8.19 -97.92
CA VAL A 415 65.04 -8.96 -99.05
C VAL A 415 64.77 -8.05 -100.24
N THR A 416 64.24 -6.84 -100.04
CA THR A 416 64.10 -5.83 -101.13
C THR A 416 65.43 -5.33 -101.68
N ARG A 417 66.52 -5.46 -100.93
CA ARG A 417 67.86 -5.08 -101.38
C ARG A 417 68.53 -6.16 -102.24
N VAL A 418 68.16 -7.43 -102.02
CA VAL A 418 68.73 -8.61 -102.70
C VAL A 418 67.87 -9.06 -103.89
N ALA A 419 66.58 -8.75 -103.90
CA ALA A 419 65.69 -8.87 -105.06
C ALA A 419 65.89 -7.72 -106.04
#